data_AF-A0A2V4BUR4-F1
#
_entry.id   AF-A0A2V4BUR4-F1
#
_cell.length_a   1.000
_cell.length_b   1.000
_cell.length_c   1.000
_cell.angle_alpha   90.00
_cell.angle_beta   90.00
_cell.angle_gamma   90.00
#
_symmetry.space_group_name_H-M   'P 1'
#
loop_
_entity.id
_entity.type
_entity.pdbx_description
1 polymer ?
#
loop_
_entity_poly.entity_id
_entity_poly.type
_entity_poly.pdbx_seq_one_letter_code
_entity_poly.pdbx_strand_id
1 'polypeptide(L)'
;MTKVNKFRKLKQENGTHNSFGVTLQVSGYTELNMMVSNLLKASIILLNEDARNLSSLTAVTDTNVVNLLEIALQLLPEEEMDLLDDLHKIHLKAL
;
A
#
# COMPACT_ATOMS: atom_id res chain seq x y z
N MET A 1 -26.10 1.90 32.84
CA MET A 1 -25.80 2.56 31.55
C MET A 1 -24.52 1.95 30.99
N THR A 2 -24.63 1.06 30.01
CA THR A 2 -23.51 0.45 29.30
C THR A 2 -22.89 1.47 28.35
N LYS A 3 -21.65 1.91 28.62
CA LYS A 3 -20.90 2.81 27.72
C LYS A 3 -20.69 2.10 26.39
N VAL A 4 -21.45 2.50 25.37
CA VAL A 4 -21.20 2.10 23.99
C VAL A 4 -19.91 2.79 23.55
N ASN A 5 -18.79 2.07 23.60
CA ASN A 5 -17.53 2.52 23.00
C ASN A 5 -17.69 2.53 21.47
N LYS A 6 -18.35 3.56 20.95
CA LYS A 6 -18.74 3.66 19.54
C LYS A 6 -17.58 4.07 18.62
N PHE A 7 -16.47 4.54 19.18
CA PHE A 7 -15.30 5.01 18.43
C PHE A 7 -14.04 4.23 18.81
N ARG A 8 -13.39 3.61 17.82
CA ARG A 8 -12.03 3.08 17.96
C ARG A 8 -11.07 4.25 17.80
N LYS A 9 -10.26 4.54 18.82
CA LYS A 9 -9.16 5.52 18.73
C LYS A 9 -8.09 4.96 17.78
N LEU A 10 -7.42 5.85 17.05
CA LEU A 10 -6.22 5.48 16.30
C LEU A 10 -5.15 4.93 17.25
N LYS A 11 -4.48 3.85 16.85
CA LYS A 11 -3.44 3.23 17.66
C LYS A 11 -2.16 4.03 17.50
N GLN A 12 -1.66 4.61 18.59
CA GLN A 12 -0.40 5.32 18.57
C GLN A 12 0.74 4.34 18.28
N GLU A 13 1.66 4.76 17.43
CA GLU A 13 2.87 4.01 17.16
C GLU A 13 3.85 4.14 18.35
N ASN A 14 4.48 3.04 18.75
CA ASN A 14 5.36 3.05 19.90
C ASN A 14 6.67 3.78 19.53
N GLY A 15 6.96 4.90 20.20
CA GLY A 15 8.24 5.60 20.08
C GLY A 15 8.21 6.90 19.28
N THR A 16 7.12 7.21 18.59
CA THR A 16 6.94 8.44 17.81
C THR A 16 5.82 9.29 18.38
N HIS A 17 6.16 10.50 18.83
CA HIS A 17 5.15 11.50 19.18
C HIS A 17 4.51 11.99 17.88
N ASN A 18 3.20 11.71 17.69
CA ASN A 18 2.31 12.16 16.61
C ASN A 18 2.13 11.26 15.38
N SER A 19 2.58 10.00 15.37
CA SER A 19 2.16 9.03 14.32
C SER A 19 1.18 7.99 14.86
N PHE A 20 0.27 7.57 13.97
CA PHE A 20 -0.72 6.54 14.25
C PHE A 20 -0.57 5.43 13.23
N GLY A 21 -0.51 4.19 13.71
CA GLY A 21 -0.40 3.01 12.87
C GLY A 21 -1.76 2.43 12.50
N VAL A 22 -1.88 1.95 11.27
CA VAL A 22 -2.97 1.11 10.81
C VAL A 22 -2.39 -0.26 10.46
N THR A 23 -2.96 -1.33 10.99
CA THR A 23 -2.55 -2.69 10.64
C THR A 23 -3.41 -3.18 9.47
N LEU A 24 -2.76 -3.49 8.36
CA LEU A 24 -3.37 -4.15 7.22
C LEU A 24 -3.15 -5.66 7.34
N GLN A 25 -4.23 -6.45 7.24
CA GLN A 25 -4.13 -7.90 7.21
C GLN A 25 -4.27 -8.39 5.78
N VAL A 26 -3.34 -9.22 5.33
CA VAL A 26 -3.34 -9.89 4.03
C VAL A 26 -3.14 -11.39 4.25
N SER A 27 -3.73 -12.20 3.39
CA SER A 27 -3.66 -13.67 3.42
C SER A 27 -2.33 -14.23 2.93
N GLY A 28 -1.51 -13.42 2.23
CA GLY A 28 -0.16 -13.77 1.83
C GLY A 28 0.45 -12.79 0.82
N TYR A 29 1.69 -13.07 0.40
CA TYR A 29 2.45 -12.21 -0.53
C TYR A 29 1.77 -12.01 -1.88
N THR A 30 1.03 -13.01 -2.38
CA THR A 30 0.28 -12.87 -3.62
C THR A 30 -0.81 -11.81 -3.51
N GLU A 31 -1.58 -11.81 -2.40
CA GLU A 31 -2.61 -10.80 -2.18
C GLU A 31 -1.99 -9.42 -1.95
N LEU A 32 -0.90 -9.35 -1.17
CA LEU A 32 -0.15 -8.11 -0.98
C LEU A 32 0.31 -7.52 -2.33
N ASN A 33 0.91 -8.34 -3.19
CA ASN A 33 1.38 -7.92 -4.50
C ASN A 33 0.22 -7.48 -5.41
N MET A 34 -0.93 -8.16 -5.37
CA MET A 34 -2.13 -7.72 -6.08
C MET A 34 -2.63 -6.37 -5.57
N MET A 35 -2.60 -6.13 -4.25
CA MET A 35 -3.00 -4.87 -3.66
C MET A 35 -2.08 -3.72 -4.11
N VAL A 36 -0.76 -3.90 -4.01
CA VAL A 36 0.24 -2.94 -4.50
C VAL A 36 0.03 -2.66 -6.00
N SER A 37 -0.11 -3.71 -6.81
CA SER A 37 -0.35 -3.58 -8.24
C SER A 37 -1.61 -2.78 -8.57
N ASN A 38 -2.70 -2.99 -7.82
CA ASN A 38 -3.95 -2.26 -8.00
C ASN A 38 -3.81 -0.78 -7.61
N LEU A 39 -3.10 -0.48 -6.53
CA LEU A 39 -2.79 0.90 -6.13
C LEU A 39 -1.97 1.64 -7.19
N LEU A 40 -0.95 0.98 -7.75
CA LEU A 40 -0.14 1.54 -8.84
C LEU A 40 -0.96 1.76 -10.12
N LYS A 41 -1.76 0.78 -10.55
CA LYS A 41 -2.65 0.91 -11.72
C LYS A 41 -3.65 2.05 -11.55
N ALA A 42 -4.26 2.16 -10.36
CA ALA A 42 -5.17 3.25 -10.06
C ALA A 42 -4.44 4.60 -10.14
N SER A 43 -3.24 4.70 -9.55
CA SER A 43 -2.42 5.92 -9.62
C SER A 43 -2.09 6.31 -11.06
N ILE A 44 -1.70 5.36 -11.91
CA ILE A 44 -1.41 5.59 -13.33
C ILE A 44 -2.65 6.11 -14.08
N ILE A 45 -3.82 5.49 -13.86
CA ILE A 45 -5.08 5.93 -14.48
C ILE A 45 -5.42 7.36 -14.04
N LEU A 46 -5.21 7.68 -12.76
CA LEU A 46 -5.48 9.02 -12.21
C LEU A 46 -4.49 10.08 -12.71
N LEU A 47 -3.26 9.70 -13.07
CA LEU A 47 -2.29 10.61 -13.69
C LEU A 47 -2.61 10.91 -15.16
N ASN A 48 -3.37 10.04 -15.83
CA ASN A 48 -3.73 10.23 -17.23
C ASN A 48 -4.93 11.19 -17.35
N GLU A 49 -4.70 12.39 -17.88
CA GLU A 49 -5.72 13.42 -18.10
C GLU A 49 -6.91 12.95 -18.93
N ASP A 50 -6.67 12.20 -20.00
CA ASP A 50 -7.74 11.68 -20.86
C ASP A 50 -8.61 10.66 -20.13
N ALA A 51 -7.99 9.83 -19.28
CA ALA A 51 -8.70 8.86 -18.45
C ALA A 51 -9.47 9.52 -17.29
N ARG A 52 -8.94 10.61 -16.71
CA ARG A 52 -9.65 11.44 -15.71
C ARG A 52 -10.92 12.05 -16.29
N ASN A 53 -10.85 12.58 -17.53
CA ASN A 53 -11.97 13.22 -18.20
C ASN A 53 -13.09 12.24 -18.57
N LEU A 54 -12.76 10.95 -18.79
CA LEU A 54 -13.73 9.89 -19.06
C LEU A 54 -14.38 9.33 -17.79
N SER A 55 -13.72 9.49 -16.65
CA SER A 55 -14.18 9.02 -15.35
C SER A 55 -15.09 10.06 -14.70
N SER A 56 -16.26 9.65 -14.19
CA SER A 56 -17.14 10.52 -13.39
C SER A 56 -16.54 10.91 -12.03
N LEU A 57 -15.29 10.54 -11.77
CA LEU A 57 -14.51 10.86 -10.57
C LEU A 57 -13.99 12.30 -10.66
N THR A 58 -14.91 13.26 -10.73
CA THR A 58 -14.71 14.70 -10.99
C THR A 58 -14.04 15.49 -9.85
N ALA A 59 -13.33 14.83 -8.94
CA ALA A 59 -12.65 15.49 -7.81
C ALA A 59 -11.34 14.79 -7.41
N VAL A 60 -10.65 14.14 -8.35
CA VAL A 60 -9.31 13.58 -8.09
C VAL A 60 -8.30 14.72 -8.15
N THR A 61 -7.79 15.13 -6.99
CA THR A 61 -6.65 16.05 -6.90
C THR A 61 -5.35 15.25 -7.04
N ASP A 62 -4.28 15.91 -7.49
CA ASP A 62 -2.96 15.30 -7.57
C ASP A 62 -2.49 14.77 -6.20
N THR A 63 -2.98 15.37 -5.10
CA THR A 63 -2.78 14.89 -3.72
C THR A 63 -3.31 13.48 -3.48
N ASN A 64 -4.43 13.10 -4.10
CA ASN A 64 -5.00 11.76 -3.95
C ASN A 64 -4.09 10.71 -4.60
N VAL A 65 -3.44 11.06 -5.71
CA VAL A 65 -2.49 10.18 -6.41
C VAL A 65 -1.23 10.00 -5.57
N VAL A 66 -0.67 11.09 -5.04
CA VAL A 66 0.51 11.02 -4.17
C VAL A 66 0.25 10.12 -2.97
N ASN A 67 -0.89 10.24 -2.30
CA ASN A 67 -1.23 9.39 -1.17
C ASN A 67 -1.34 7.89 -1.55
N LEU A 68 -1.88 7.57 -2.73
CA LEU A 68 -1.95 6.17 -3.20
C LEU A 68 -0.56 5.59 -3.49
N LEU A 69 0.33 6.40 -4.09
CA LEU A 69 1.70 6.00 -4.34
C LEU A 69 2.48 5.81 -3.03
N GLU A 70 2.31 6.70 -2.06
CA GLU A 70 2.93 6.55 -0.73
C GLU A 70 2.49 5.27 -0.02
N ILE A 71 1.21 4.93 -0.09
CA ILE A 71 0.70 3.66 0.48
C ILE A 71 1.28 2.48 -0.29
N ALA A 72 1.31 2.53 -1.62
CA ALA A 72 1.88 1.45 -2.44
C ALA A 72 3.37 1.21 -2.09
N LEU A 73 4.14 2.29 -1.91
CA LEU A 73 5.55 2.22 -1.49
C LEU A 73 5.71 1.59 -0.10
N GLN A 74 4.90 1.99 0.88
CA GLN A 74 4.95 1.42 2.23
C GLN A 74 4.58 -0.08 2.28
N LEU A 75 3.87 -0.58 1.27
CA LEU A 75 3.45 -1.98 1.18
C LEU A 75 4.43 -2.86 0.39
N LEU A 76 5.47 -2.29 -0.23
CA LEU A 76 6.47 -3.07 -0.97
C LEU A 76 7.35 -3.89 -0.02
N PRO A 77 7.44 -5.22 -0.22
CA PRO A 77 8.25 -6.09 0.63
C PRO A 77 9.71 -6.12 0.13
N GLU A 78 10.44 -5.01 0.30
CA GLU A 78 11.81 -4.84 -0.23
C GLU A 78 12.77 -5.94 0.28
N GLU A 79 12.77 -6.22 1.59
CA GLU A 79 13.67 -7.21 2.20
C GLU A 79 13.39 -8.64 1.68
N GLU A 80 12.12 -8.99 1.48
CA GLU A 80 11.74 -10.29 0.95
C GLU A 80 12.10 -10.43 -0.53
N MET A 81 12.07 -9.34 -1.30
CA MET A 81 12.52 -9.33 -2.69
C MET A 81 14.04 -9.54 -2.78
N ASP A 82 14.83 -8.88 -1.92
CA ASP A 82 16.28 -9.09 -1.84
C ASP A 82 16.62 -10.54 -1.48
N LEU A 83 15.90 -11.12 -0.51
CA LEU A 83 16.06 -12.53 -0.15
C LEU A 83 15.77 -13.46 -1.33
N LEU A 84 14.72 -13.17 -2.11
CA LEU A 84 14.35 -13.98 -3.26
C LEU A 84 15.45 -13.96 -4.34
N ASP A 85 16.09 -12.80 -4.57
CA ASP A 85 17.21 -12.66 -5.47
C ASP A 85 18.43 -13.49 -5.03
N ASP A 86 18.72 -13.50 -3.73
CA ASP A 86 19.82 -14.29 -3.18
C ASP A 86 19.57 -15.79 -3.28
N LEU A 87 18.34 -16.24 -3.02
CA LEU A 87 17.94 -17.64 -3.24
C LEU A 87 18.08 -18.04 -4.71
N HIS A 88 17.71 -17.15 -5.64
CA HIS A 88 17.86 -17.40 -7.07
C HIS A 88 19.34 -17.55 -7.47
N LYS A 89 20.22 -16.67 -6.95
CA LYS A 89 21.68 -16.77 -7.18
C LYS A 89 22.26 -18.08 -6.65
N ILE A 90 21.80 -18.55 -5.49
CA ILE A 90 22.24 -19.84 -4.92
C ILE A 90 21.79 -21.00 -5.81
N HIS A 91 20.53 -21.00 -6.26
CA HIS A 91 20.01 -22.03 -7.14
C HIS A 91 20.80 -22.14 -8.45
N LEU A 92 21.15 -21.00 -9.06
CA LEU A 92 21.95 -20.98 -10.29
C LEU A 92 23.38 -21.48 -10.11
N LYS A 93 23.97 -21.35 -8.92
CA LYS A 93 25.32 -21.88 -8.60
C LYS A 93 25.33 -23.37 -8.28
N ALA A 94 24.17 -23.95 -8.02
CA ALA A 94 24.02 -25.38 -7.72
C ALA A 94 23.83 -26.24 -8.99
N LEU A 95 23.71 -25.60 -10.16
CA LEU A 95 23.71 -26.21 -11.50
C LEU A 95 25.11 -26.20 -12.11
#